data_AF-A0A925KBX4-F1
#
_entry.id   AF-A0A925KBX4-F1
#
_cell.length_a   1.000
_cell.length_b   1.000
_cell.length_c   1.000
_cell.angle_alpha   90.00
_cell.angle_beta   90.00
_cell.angle_gamma   90.00
#
_symmetry.space_group_name_H-M   'P 1'
#
loop_
_entity.id
_entity.type
_entity.pdbx_description
1 polymer ?
#
loop_
_entity_poly.entity_id
_entity_poly.type
_entity_poly.pdbx_seq_one_letter_code
_entity_poly.pdbx_strand_id
1 'polypeptide(L)'
;AAALLAVDDPNSPWFVGRPVMVLRNDPVLRLFNGDIGITLPAPGGGDGEGGGALAVYFPDGESGLRALAPVRLPEHQTAFAMTVHKAQGSEFDEVLVVLPAKAGRVLTRELLYTAITRARKRVTLSGPAEVVTTAIGSPTRRDSGLLARLREAADEAKQ
;
A
#
# COMPACT_ATOMS: atom_id res chain seq x y z
N ALA A 1 -15.45 -13.11 23.31
CA ALA A 1 -16.32 -13.65 22.25
C ALA A 1 -15.95 -12.94 20.95
N ALA A 2 -15.36 -13.65 19.99
CA ALA A 2 -15.01 -13.07 18.70
C ALA A 2 -16.31 -12.85 17.91
N ALA A 3 -16.65 -11.60 17.62
CA ALA A 3 -17.71 -11.29 16.68
C ALA A 3 -17.25 -11.75 15.29
N LEU A 4 -17.67 -12.94 14.91
CA LEU A 4 -17.53 -13.46 13.55
C LEU A 4 -18.52 -12.66 12.70
N LEU A 5 -18.02 -11.89 11.75
CA LEU A 5 -18.86 -11.17 10.81
C LEU A 5 -19.43 -12.19 9.81
N ALA A 6 -20.74 -12.21 9.69
CA ALA A 6 -21.45 -13.03 8.72
C ALA A 6 -21.07 -12.57 7.30
N VAL A 7 -20.89 -13.54 6.40
CA VAL A 7 -20.54 -13.31 4.99
C VAL A 7 -21.54 -12.41 4.24
N ASP A 8 -22.81 -12.36 4.66
CA ASP A 8 -23.91 -11.70 3.95
C ASP A 8 -24.57 -10.53 4.71
N ASP A 9 -23.85 -9.83 5.59
CA ASP A 9 -24.36 -8.57 6.17
C ASP A 9 -24.15 -7.38 5.22
N PRO A 10 -25.20 -6.83 4.58
CA PRO A 10 -25.08 -5.73 3.63
C PRO A 10 -24.63 -4.40 4.28
N ASN A 11 -24.69 -4.28 5.60
CA ASN A 11 -24.21 -3.11 6.34
C ASN A 11 -22.78 -3.31 6.86
N SER A 12 -22.20 -4.49 6.70
CA SER A 12 -20.83 -4.77 7.07
C SER A 12 -19.88 -4.23 6.00
N PRO A 13 -18.80 -3.52 6.38
CA PRO A 13 -17.76 -3.15 5.43
C PRO A 13 -16.93 -4.36 4.95
N TRP A 14 -17.23 -5.57 5.43
CA TRP A 14 -16.49 -6.80 5.15
C TRP A 14 -17.26 -7.70 4.20
N PHE A 15 -16.57 -8.12 3.13
CA PHE A 15 -17.09 -9.02 2.11
C PHE A 15 -15.95 -9.89 1.58
N VAL A 16 -16.29 -11.05 1.02
CA VAL A 16 -15.31 -11.97 0.41
C VAL A 16 -14.59 -11.29 -0.75
N GLY A 17 -13.27 -11.40 -0.78
CA GLY A 17 -12.42 -10.79 -1.80
C GLY A 17 -11.97 -9.36 -1.51
N ARG A 18 -12.45 -8.73 -0.42
CA ARG A 18 -12.00 -7.38 -0.04
C ARG A 18 -10.47 -7.39 0.24
N PRO A 19 -9.66 -6.63 -0.52
CA PRO A 19 -8.26 -6.43 -0.21
C PRO A 19 -8.10 -5.40 0.91
N VAL A 20 -7.25 -5.69 1.88
CA VAL A 20 -7.01 -4.86 3.06
C VAL A 20 -5.53 -4.49 3.12
N MET A 21 -5.26 -3.22 3.40
CA MET A 21 -3.91 -2.73 3.68
C MET A 21 -3.83 -2.22 5.12
N VAL A 22 -2.81 -2.67 5.83
CA VAL A 22 -2.50 -2.20 7.19
C VAL A 22 -1.89 -0.80 7.14
N LEU A 23 -2.37 0.10 8.00
CA LEU A 23 -1.93 1.50 8.09
C LEU A 23 -1.02 1.77 9.30
N ARG A 24 -1.02 0.87 10.29
CA ARG A 24 -0.24 0.99 11.52
C ARG A 24 0.39 -0.33 11.91
N ASN A 25 1.67 -0.28 12.29
CA ASN A 25 2.41 -1.46 12.75
C ASN A 25 1.78 -2.02 14.03
N ASP A 26 1.61 -3.34 14.05
CA ASP A 26 1.29 -4.14 15.23
C ASP A 26 2.30 -5.30 15.32
N PRO A 27 3.36 -5.17 16.15
CA PRO A 27 4.38 -6.20 16.29
C PRO A 27 3.85 -7.52 16.88
N VAL A 28 2.83 -7.47 17.74
CA VAL A 28 2.23 -8.67 18.36
C VAL A 28 1.53 -9.50 17.30
N LEU A 29 0.81 -8.82 16.41
CA LEU A 29 0.19 -9.45 15.26
C LEU A 29 1.14 -9.60 14.07
N ARG A 30 2.43 -9.24 14.17
CA ARG A 30 3.39 -9.28 13.03
C ARG A 30 2.78 -8.67 11.76
N LEU A 31 2.13 -7.52 11.91
CA LEU A 31 1.58 -6.74 10.81
C LEU A 31 2.29 -5.39 10.75
N PHE A 32 2.69 -4.97 9.56
CA PHE A 32 3.41 -3.73 9.31
C PHE A 32 2.64 -2.84 8.33
N ASN A 33 2.90 -1.53 8.41
CA ASN A 33 2.30 -0.54 7.53
C ASN A 33 2.65 -0.86 6.07
N GLY A 34 1.62 -1.06 5.24
CA GLY A 34 1.75 -1.50 3.86
C GLY A 34 1.47 -2.99 3.63
N ASP A 35 1.37 -3.82 4.69
CA ASP A 35 1.01 -5.24 4.53
C ASP A 35 -0.38 -5.38 3.90
N ILE A 36 -0.48 -6.25 2.90
CA ILE A 36 -1.71 -6.51 2.15
C ILE A 36 -2.25 -7.90 2.53
N GLY A 37 -3.53 -7.95 2.87
CA GLY A 37 -4.28 -9.18 3.10
C GLY A 37 -5.54 -9.26 2.28
N ILE A 38 -6.09 -10.47 2.11
CA ILE A 38 -7.34 -10.72 1.39
C ILE A 38 -8.38 -11.30 2.34
N THR A 39 -9.57 -10.71 2.33
CA THR A 39 -10.71 -11.21 3.11
C THR A 39 -11.30 -12.44 2.44
N LEU A 40 -11.38 -13.57 3.13
CA LEU A 40 -11.93 -14.84 2.65
C LEU A 40 -12.76 -15.49 3.77
N PRO A 41 -13.59 -16.50 3.46
CA PRO A 41 -14.22 -17.32 4.47
C PRO A 41 -13.18 -17.95 5.41
N ALA A 42 -13.45 -17.93 6.72
CA ALA A 42 -12.57 -18.46 7.74
C ALA A 42 -12.46 -19.99 7.64
N PRO A 43 -11.33 -20.59 8.04
CA PRO A 43 -11.16 -22.04 8.01
C PRO A 43 -12.15 -22.71 8.97
N GLY A 44 -12.89 -23.72 8.50
CA GLY A 44 -13.87 -24.44 9.32
C GLY A 44 -15.23 -23.77 9.46
N GLY A 45 -15.48 -22.66 8.76
CA GLY A 45 -16.82 -22.09 8.60
C GLY A 45 -17.59 -22.88 7.55
N GLY A 46 -18.35 -23.90 7.98
CA GLY A 46 -19.29 -24.61 7.10
C GLY A 46 -20.53 -23.76 6.77
N ASP A 47 -21.25 -24.19 5.74
CA ASP A 47 -22.45 -23.56 5.15
C ASP A 47 -23.70 -23.58 6.07
N GLY A 48 -23.52 -23.41 7.38
CA GLY A 48 -24.62 -23.32 8.33
C GLY A 48 -25.42 -22.01 8.18
N GLU A 49 -26.69 -22.05 8.60
CA GLU A 49 -27.71 -20.99 8.46
C GLU A 49 -27.36 -19.60 9.06
N GLY A 50 -26.14 -19.40 9.59
CA GLY A 50 -25.66 -18.14 10.16
C GLY A 50 -24.69 -17.35 9.28
N GLY A 51 -24.38 -17.83 8.06
CA GLY A 51 -23.36 -17.23 7.19
C GLY A 51 -21.95 -17.50 7.73
N GLY A 52 -21.06 -18.01 6.89
CA GLY A 52 -19.69 -18.30 7.29
C GLY A 52 -18.99 -17.08 7.92
N ALA A 53 -18.04 -17.32 8.81
CA ALA A 53 -17.23 -16.23 9.36
C ALA A 53 -16.20 -15.74 8.35
N LEU A 54 -15.87 -14.44 8.36
CA LEU A 54 -14.77 -13.90 7.55
C LEU A 54 -13.45 -13.82 8.33
N ALA A 55 -12.34 -14.05 7.61
CA ALA A 55 -10.98 -13.81 8.07
C ALA A 55 -10.17 -13.10 6.98
N VAL A 56 -9.16 -12.33 7.39
CA VAL A 56 -8.22 -11.68 6.49
C VAL A 56 -6.91 -12.48 6.51
N TYR A 57 -6.52 -12.93 5.33
CA TYR A 57 -5.34 -13.77 5.11
C TYR A 57 -4.16 -12.89 4.70
N PHE A 58 -3.09 -12.95 5.49
CA PHE A 58 -1.82 -12.29 5.22
C PHE A 58 -0.74 -13.33 4.95
N PRO A 59 0.26 -13.04 4.10
CA PRO A 59 1.46 -13.86 3.96
C PRO A 59 2.17 -14.05 5.31
N ASP A 60 2.66 -15.25 5.56
CA ASP A 60 3.44 -15.62 6.75
C ASP A 60 4.64 -16.49 6.34
N GLY A 61 5.76 -15.84 5.99
CA GLY A 61 6.96 -16.50 5.48
C GLY A 61 6.83 -16.98 4.03
N GLU A 62 7.67 -17.93 3.63
CA GLU A 62 7.83 -18.34 2.21
C GLU A 62 6.60 -19.03 1.60
N SER A 63 5.70 -19.60 2.40
CA SER A 63 4.50 -20.28 1.88
C SER A 63 3.31 -20.33 2.84
N GLY A 64 3.44 -19.72 4.02
CA GLY A 64 2.38 -19.69 5.01
C GLY A 64 1.36 -18.60 4.72
N LEU A 65 0.11 -18.87 5.07
CA LEU A 65 -0.93 -17.85 5.20
C LEU A 65 -1.41 -17.84 6.65
N ARG A 66 -1.63 -16.64 7.16
CA ARG A 66 -2.17 -16.42 8.50
C ARG A 66 -3.51 -15.72 8.42
N ALA A 67 -4.53 -16.37 8.96
CA ALA A 67 -5.88 -15.84 9.05
C ALA A 67 -6.05 -15.02 10.34
N LEU A 68 -6.55 -13.80 10.22
CA LEU A 68 -6.92 -12.95 11.34
C LEU A 68 -8.38 -12.55 11.24
N ALA A 69 -9.11 -12.62 12.36
CA ALA A 69 -10.46 -12.06 12.43
C ALA A 69 -10.41 -10.54 12.17
N PRO A 70 -11.32 -9.98 11.36
CA PRO A 70 -11.33 -8.56 11.03
C PRO A 70 -11.25 -7.61 12.23
N VAL A 71 -11.95 -7.94 13.32
CA VAL A 71 -11.97 -7.18 14.58
C VAL A 71 -10.60 -7.07 15.27
N ARG A 72 -9.66 -7.97 14.94
CA ARG A 72 -8.30 -7.95 15.52
C ARG A 72 -7.34 -7.09 14.72
N LEU A 73 -7.71 -6.62 13.53
CA LEU A 73 -6.78 -5.87 12.70
C LEU A 73 -6.49 -4.50 13.31
N PRO A 74 -5.24 -4.02 13.25
CA PRO A 74 -4.91 -2.63 13.57
C PRO A 74 -5.57 -1.70 12.54
N GLU A 75 -5.32 -0.39 12.65
CA GLU A 75 -5.80 0.59 11.66
C GLU A 75 -5.50 0.11 10.23
N HIS A 76 -6.53 0.08 9.38
CA HIS A 76 -6.46 -0.51 8.05
C HIS A 76 -7.47 0.14 7.10
N GLN A 77 -7.27 -0.06 5.80
CA GLN A 77 -8.17 0.43 4.74
C GLN A 77 -8.33 -0.59 3.62
N THR A 78 -9.32 -0.37 2.76
CA THR A 78 -9.46 -1.15 1.52
C THR A 78 -8.33 -0.80 0.53
N ALA A 79 -7.77 -1.81 -0.14
CA ALA A 79 -6.53 -1.68 -0.91
C ALA A 79 -6.68 -1.94 -2.43
N PHE A 80 -7.83 -1.63 -3.04
CA PHE A 80 -8.00 -1.75 -4.50
C PHE A 80 -7.08 -0.80 -5.28
N ALA A 81 -6.87 0.38 -4.73
CA ALA A 81 -5.93 1.37 -5.23
C ALA A 81 -5.17 1.95 -4.06
N MET A 82 -3.90 2.27 -4.28
CA MET A 82 -3.04 2.88 -3.28
C MET A 82 -2.30 4.06 -3.88
N THR A 83 -1.90 4.99 -3.04
CA THR A 83 -1.01 6.07 -3.46
C THR A 83 0.39 5.52 -3.67
N VAL A 84 1.17 6.18 -4.54
CA VAL A 84 2.58 5.82 -4.77
C VAL A 84 3.39 5.80 -3.47
N HIS A 85 3.10 6.73 -2.55
CA HIS A 85 3.73 6.79 -1.23
C HIS A 85 3.45 5.53 -0.38
N LYS A 86 2.22 5.00 -0.46
CA LYS A 86 1.84 3.78 0.27
C LYS A 86 2.37 2.50 -0.37
N ALA A 87 2.79 2.55 -1.64
CA ALA A 87 3.46 1.45 -2.32
C ALA A 87 4.99 1.42 -2.10
N GLN A 88 5.55 2.35 -1.32
CA GLN A 88 7.01 2.42 -1.13
C GLN A 88 7.54 1.17 -0.42
N GLY A 89 8.53 0.51 -1.03
CA GLY A 89 9.09 -0.74 -0.50
C GLY A 89 8.36 -2.01 -0.96
N SER A 90 7.18 -1.88 -1.57
CA SER A 90 6.48 -2.97 -2.24
C SER A 90 6.87 -3.04 -3.72
N GLU A 91 6.75 -4.21 -4.33
CA GLU A 91 6.87 -4.40 -5.77
C GLU A 91 5.80 -5.38 -6.26
N PHE A 92 5.33 -5.16 -7.48
CA PHE A 92 4.29 -5.95 -8.13
C PHE A 92 4.76 -6.38 -9.52
N ASP A 93 4.29 -7.52 -10.00
CA ASP A 93 4.63 -7.96 -11.37
C ASP A 93 4.14 -6.93 -12.40
N GLU A 94 2.96 -6.38 -12.18
CA GLU A 94 2.29 -5.45 -13.08
C GLU A 94 1.70 -4.29 -12.29
N VAL A 95 1.87 -3.06 -12.79
CA VAL A 95 1.36 -1.85 -12.15
C VAL A 95 0.60 -1.00 -13.17
N LEU A 96 -0.63 -0.63 -12.83
CA LEU A 96 -1.39 0.43 -13.49
C LEU A 96 -1.22 1.74 -12.70
N VAL A 97 -0.54 2.72 -13.28
CA VAL A 97 -0.42 4.06 -12.70
C VAL A 97 -1.51 4.94 -13.29
N VAL A 98 -2.44 5.39 -12.46
CA VAL A 98 -3.50 6.32 -12.85
C VAL A 98 -3.06 7.74 -12.52
N LEU A 99 -2.92 8.56 -13.55
CA LEU A 99 -2.52 9.96 -13.45
C LEU A 99 -3.76 10.87 -13.43
N PRO A 100 -3.70 12.02 -12.75
CA PRO A 100 -4.80 12.98 -12.75
C PRO A 100 -5.00 13.56 -14.15
N ALA A 101 -6.21 14.08 -14.42
CA ALA A 101 -6.51 14.75 -15.68
C ALA A 101 -5.70 16.04 -15.91
N LYS A 102 -5.16 16.65 -14.84
CA LYS A 102 -4.31 17.84 -14.90
C LYS A 102 -3.12 17.67 -13.96
N ALA A 103 -1.95 18.14 -14.39
CA ALA A 103 -0.77 18.15 -13.54
C ALA A 103 -0.95 19.13 -12.37
N GLY A 104 -0.59 18.67 -11.16
CA GLY A 104 -0.59 19.48 -9.94
C GLY A 104 0.76 19.40 -9.24
N ARG A 105 0.94 20.20 -8.17
CA ARG A 105 2.23 20.31 -7.44
C ARG A 105 2.76 18.99 -6.88
N VAL A 106 1.87 18.03 -6.62
CA VAL A 106 2.24 16.71 -6.08
C VAL A 106 2.88 15.83 -7.16
N LEU A 107 2.55 16.03 -8.44
CA LEU A 107 3.05 15.21 -9.52
C LEU A 107 4.44 15.68 -9.97
N THR A 108 5.47 15.02 -9.45
CA THR A 108 6.87 15.29 -9.78
C THR A 108 7.50 14.14 -10.57
N ARG A 109 8.69 14.40 -11.14
CA ARG A 109 9.49 13.39 -11.82
C ARG A 109 9.78 12.20 -10.90
N GLU A 110 10.17 12.48 -9.65
CA GLU A 110 10.51 11.45 -8.66
C GLU A 110 9.29 10.63 -8.28
N LEU A 111 8.12 11.25 -8.11
CA LEU A 111 6.89 10.50 -7.82
C LEU A 111 6.54 9.54 -8.96
N LEU A 112 6.60 10.01 -10.20
CA LEU A 112 6.34 9.17 -11.38
C LEU A 112 7.39 8.04 -11.51
N TYR A 113 8.67 8.36 -11.29
CA TYR A 113 9.75 7.37 -11.28
C TYR A 113 9.52 6.29 -10.21
N THR A 114 9.15 6.68 -8.99
CA THR A 114 8.84 5.72 -7.92
C THR A 114 7.66 4.84 -8.30
N ALA A 115 6.61 5.39 -8.90
CA ALA A 115 5.45 4.62 -9.38
C ALA A 115 5.84 3.58 -10.44
N ILE A 116 6.64 3.97 -11.42
CA ILE A 116 7.12 3.10 -12.50
C ILE A 116 7.98 1.96 -11.94
N THR A 117 8.91 2.28 -11.04
CA THR A 117 9.81 1.29 -10.43
C THR A 117 9.14 0.33 -9.45
N ARG A 118 7.85 0.50 -9.15
CA ARG A 118 7.08 -0.52 -8.41
C ARG A 118 6.77 -1.76 -9.27
N ALA A 119 6.85 -1.65 -10.61
CA ALA A 119 6.59 -2.75 -11.52
C ALA A 119 7.84 -3.57 -11.80
N ARG A 120 7.77 -4.90 -11.61
CA ARG A 120 8.85 -5.83 -11.97
C ARG A 120 8.85 -6.21 -13.45
N LYS A 121 7.67 -6.36 -14.06
CA LYS A 121 7.53 -6.88 -15.44
C LYS A 121 6.85 -5.88 -16.37
N ARG A 122 5.75 -5.25 -15.95
CA ARG A 122 4.99 -4.34 -16.82
C ARG A 122 4.43 -3.13 -16.07
N VAL A 123 4.56 -1.96 -16.69
CA VAL A 123 3.88 -0.73 -16.26
C VAL A 123 2.89 -0.30 -17.33
N THR A 124 1.69 0.11 -16.92
CA THR A 124 0.71 0.79 -17.77
C THR A 124 0.45 2.16 -17.17
N LEU A 125 0.65 3.22 -17.95
CA LEU A 125 0.32 4.59 -17.54
C LEU A 125 -1.04 4.96 -18.13
N SER A 126 -1.98 5.38 -17.28
CA SER A 126 -3.30 5.86 -17.69
C SER A 126 -3.47 7.33 -17.35
N GLY A 127 -3.59 8.17 -18.36
CA GLY A 127 -3.79 9.61 -18.23
C GLY A 127 -3.31 10.39 -19.45
N PRO A 128 -3.47 11.72 -19.48
CA PRO A 128 -3.07 12.54 -20.62
C PRO A 128 -1.55 12.53 -20.83
N ALA A 129 -1.10 12.41 -22.08
CA ALA A 129 0.32 12.44 -22.43
C ALA A 129 1.02 13.73 -21.95
N GLU A 130 0.33 14.87 -22.03
CA GLU A 130 0.80 16.17 -21.53
C GLU A 130 1.08 16.18 -20.01
N VAL A 131 0.31 15.42 -19.23
CA VAL A 131 0.49 15.29 -17.77
C VAL A 131 1.76 14.50 -17.48
N VAL A 132 2.04 13.46 -18.26
CA VAL A 132 3.30 12.70 -18.19
C VAL A 132 4.49 13.59 -18.51
N THR A 133 4.44 14.33 -19.63
CA THR A 133 5.51 15.26 -20.03
C THR A 133 5.75 16.33 -18.96
N THR A 134 4.67 16.88 -18.39
CA THR A 134 4.76 17.87 -17.30
C THR A 134 5.40 17.29 -16.04
N ALA A 135 5.03 16.07 -15.65
CA ALA A 135 5.62 15.37 -14.51
C ALA A 135 7.12 15.17 -14.70
N ILE A 136 7.54 14.70 -15.88
CA ILE A 136 8.95 14.52 -16.24
C ILE A 136 9.69 15.86 -16.19
N GLY A 137 9.06 16.97 -16.60
CA GLY A 137 9.65 18.31 -16.54
C GLY A 137 9.77 18.92 -15.13
N SER A 138 9.17 18.30 -14.11
CA SER A 138 8.97 18.89 -12.78
C SER A 138 9.74 18.14 -11.69
N PRO A 139 11.06 18.38 -11.51
CA PRO A 139 11.84 17.74 -10.45
C PRO A 139 11.48 18.29 -9.07
N THR A 140 11.58 17.43 -8.06
CA THR A 140 11.38 17.81 -6.66
C THR A 140 12.53 18.70 -6.20
N ARG A 141 12.21 19.89 -5.71
CA ARG A 141 13.19 20.79 -5.07
C ARG A 141 13.17 20.58 -3.56
N ARG A 142 14.35 20.35 -2.97
CA ARG A 142 14.52 20.20 -1.53
C ARG A 142 15.48 21.28 -1.04
N ASP A 143 14.94 22.24 -0.30
CA ASP A 143 15.75 23.24 0.39
C ASP A 143 16.22 22.66 1.72
N SER A 144 17.52 22.41 1.85
CA SER A 144 18.12 21.88 3.08
C SER A 144 19.52 22.45 3.32
N GLY A 145 19.88 22.68 4.59
CA GLY A 145 21.23 23.11 4.99
C GLY A 145 22.25 21.98 5.08
N LEU A 146 21.87 20.73 4.84
CA LEU A 146 22.73 19.57 5.02
C LEU A 146 23.99 19.65 4.14
N LEU A 147 23.84 20.04 2.87
CA LEU A 147 24.97 20.17 1.96
C LEU A 147 25.95 21.26 2.40
N ALA A 148 25.45 22.37 2.95
CA ALA A 148 26.30 23.43 3.47
C ALA A 148 27.12 22.94 4.67
N ARG A 149 26.46 22.31 5.65
CA ARG A 149 27.13 21.74 6.83
C ARG A 149 28.14 20.64 6.51
N LEU A 150 27.85 19.80 5.52
CA LEU A 150 28.79 18.77 5.05
C LEU A 150 30.03 19.39 4.41
N ARG A 151 29.90 20.54 3.73
CA ARG A 151 31.05 21.26 3.15
C ARG A 151 31.90 21.90 4.23
N GLU A 152 31.27 22.59 5.19
CA GLU A 152 31.97 23.19 6.34
C GLU A 152 32.79 22.13 7.10
N ALA A 153 32.17 21.01 7.46
CA ALA A 153 32.86 19.93 8.16
C ALA A 153 34.01 19.30 7.35
N ALA A 154 33.86 19.20 6.03
CA ALA A 154 34.91 18.68 5.15
C ALA A 154 36.09 19.65 5.00
N ASP A 155 35.86 20.96 5.14
CA ASP A 155 36.90 21.98 5.10
C ASP A 155 37.64 22.09 6.45
N GLU A 156 36.93 21.93 7.57
CA GLU A 156 37.54 21.81 8.92
C GLU A 156 38.43 20.56 9.04
N ALA A 157 38.00 19.41 8.49
CA ALA A 157 38.77 18.16 8.55
C ALA A 157 40.05 18.14 7.70
N LYS A 158 40.26 19.15 6.83
CA LYS A 158 41.48 19.31 6.03
C LYS A 158 42.50 20.25 6.69
N GLN A 159 42.14 20.92 7.77
CA GLN A 159 43.02 21.75 8.59
C GLN A 159 43.68 20.91 9.68
#